data_AF-A0A1L9S5Q7-F1
#
_entry.id   AF-A0A1L9S5Q7-F1
#
_cell.length_a   1.000
_cell.length_b   1.000
_cell.length_c   1.000
_cell.angle_alpha   90.00
_cell.angle_beta   90.00
_cell.angle_gamma   90.00
#
_symmetry.space_group_name_H-M   'P 1'
#
loop_
_entity.id
_entity.type
_entity.pdbx_description
1 polymer ?
#
loop_
_entity_poly.entity_id
_entity_poly.type
_entity_poly.pdbx_seq_one_letter_code
_entity_poly.pdbx_strand_id
1 'polypeptide(L)' 'GCAVNAQDWWGCTPLHLACEANHQELVEILVQAGAQLELRDFDGQTPLHSACMGGR' A
#
# COMPACT_ATOMS: atom_id res chain seq x y z
N GLY A 1 8.70 -17.02 -1.64
CA GLY A 1 7.95 -15.93 -2.30
C GLY A 1 7.74 -14.82 -1.30
N CYS A 2 7.87 -13.56 -1.71
CA CYS A 2 7.56 -12.41 -0.85
C CYS A 2 6.05 -12.35 -0.59
N ALA A 3 5.65 -12.11 0.65
CA ALA A 3 4.24 -11.86 0.99
C ALA A 3 3.88 -10.40 0.65
N VAL A 4 3.68 -10.11 -0.64
CA VAL A 4 3.41 -8.74 -1.17
C VAL A 4 2.19 -8.05 -0.53
N ASN A 5 1.27 -8.85 0.02
CA ASN A 5 0.04 -8.39 0.66
C ASN A 5 0.06 -8.56 2.19
N ALA A 6 1.23 -8.80 2.79
CA ALA A 6 1.35 -8.87 4.24
C ALA A 6 0.84 -7.57 4.88
N GLN A 7 0.05 -7.69 5.94
CA GLN A 7 -0.44 -6.54 6.68
C GLN A 7 0.41 -6.36 7.94
N ASP A 8 0.71 -5.12 8.27
CA ASP A 8 1.30 -4.78 9.56
C ASP A 8 0.23 -4.75 10.67
N TRP A 9 0.61 -4.20 11.82
CA TRP A 9 -0.22 -4.11 13.01
C TRP A 9 -1.35 -3.06 12.93
N TRP A 10 -1.39 -2.27 11.86
CA TRP A 10 -2.51 -1.38 11.51
C TRP A 10 -3.33 -1.88 10.34
N GLY A 11 -3.02 -3.06 9.79
CA GLY A 11 -3.66 -3.54 8.58
C GLY A 11 -3.06 -2.95 7.29
N CYS A 12 -2.00 -2.14 7.38
CA CYS A 12 -1.37 -1.54 6.22
C CYS A 12 -0.55 -2.58 5.47
N THR A 13 -0.73 -2.63 4.15
CA THR A 13 0.11 -3.44 3.24
C THR A 13 1.35 -2.65 2.82
N PRO A 14 2.40 -3.29 2.26
CA PRO A 14 3.50 -2.59 1.61
C PRO A 14 3.03 -1.52 0.61
N LEU A 15 1.91 -1.76 -0.07
CA LEU A 15 1.34 -0.81 -1.03
C LEU A 15 0.74 0.43 -0.35
N HIS A 16 0.10 0.30 0.82
CA HIS A 16 -0.35 1.47 1.60
C HIS A 16 0.83 2.39 1.93
N LEU A 17 1.92 1.80 2.45
CA LEU A 17 3.11 2.52 2.86
C LEU A 17 3.83 3.17 1.66
N ALA A 18 3.92 2.48 0.52
CA ALA A 18 4.52 3.01 -0.69
C ALA A 18 3.71 4.19 -1.26
N CYS A 19 2.38 4.10 -1.22
CA CYS A 19 1.46 5.16 -1.61
C CYS A 19 1.57 6.37 -0.66
N GLU A 20 1.57 6.16 0.66
CA GLU A 20 1.73 7.23 1.66
C GLU A 20 3.07 7.95 1.53
N ALA A 21 4.15 7.21 1.23
CA ALA A 21 5.48 7.79 1.02
C ALA A 21 5.63 8.50 -0.34
N ASN A 22 4.63 8.42 -1.22
CA ASN A 22 4.68 8.91 -2.60
C ASN A 22 5.87 8.35 -3.41
N HIS A 23 6.26 7.10 -3.12
CA HIS A 23 7.39 6.41 -3.74
C HIS A 23 6.93 5.64 -4.99
N GLN A 24 6.81 6.34 -6.12
CA GLN A 24 6.22 5.78 -7.34
C GLN A 24 6.91 4.52 -7.87
N GLU A 25 8.24 4.44 -7.79
CA GLU A 25 9.00 3.24 -8.19
C GLU A 25 8.64 2.00 -7.34
N LEU A 26 8.44 2.18 -6.03
CA LEU A 26 8.01 1.09 -5.14
C LEU A 26 6.57 0.66 -5.43
N VAL A 27 5.69 1.61 -5.74
CA VAL A 27 4.32 1.31 -6.15
C VAL A 27 4.33 0.43 -7.40
N GLU A 28 5.12 0.78 -8.42
CA GLU A 28 5.24 0.00 -9.66
C GLU A 28 5.77 -1.42 -9.40
N ILE A 29 6.81 -1.57 -8.58
CA ILE A 29 7.38 -2.88 -8.22
C ILE A 29 6.33 -3.74 -7.52
N LEU A 30 5.59 -3.18 -6.56
CA LEU A 30 4.57 -3.91 -5.80
C LEU A 30 3.39 -4.31 -6.67
N VAL A 31 2.94 -3.44 -7.58
CA VAL A 31 1.89 -3.75 -8.57
C VAL A 31 2.34 -4.88 -9.50
N GLN A 32 3.57 -4.82 -10.02
CA GLN A 32 4.14 -5.89 -10.85
C GLN A 32 4.28 -7.21 -10.10
N ALA A 33 4.53 -7.16 -8.78
CA ALA A 33 4.59 -8.32 -7.90
C ALA A 33 3.22 -8.89 -7.51
N GLY A 34 2.10 -8.31 -7.97
CA GLY A 34 0.75 -8.80 -7.69
C GLY A 34 0.16 -8.30 -6.37
N ALA A 35 0.52 -7.09 -5.94
CA ALA A 35 -0.12 -6.44 -4.80
C ALA A 35 -1.63 -6.26 -5.04
N GLN A 36 -2.42 -6.52 -4.00
CA GLN A 36 -3.86 -6.26 -4.00
C GLN A 36 -4.12 -4.78 -3.72
N LEU A 37 -4.78 -4.11 -4.68
CA LEU A 37 -5.01 -2.66 -4.65
C LEU A 37 -6.21 -2.26 -3.76
N GLU A 38 -7.05 -3.22 -3.40
CA GLU A 38 -8.32 -2.99 -2.68
C GLU A 38 -8.30 -3.47 -1.22
N LEU A 39 -7.15 -3.95 -0.74
CA LEU A 39 -7.01 -4.32 0.67
C LEU A 39 -7.21 -3.09 1.55
N ARG A 40 -7.92 -3.29 2.65
CA ARG A 40 -8.23 -2.23 3.59
C ARG A 40 -7.39 -2.36 4.86
N ASP A 41 -6.88 -1.24 5.34
CA ASP A 41 -6.34 -1.12 6.69
C ASP A 41 -7.46 -1.18 7.76
N PHE A 42 -7.10 -1.07 9.03
CA PHE A 42 -8.08 -1.12 10.12
C PHE A 42 -9.00 0.10 10.20
N ASP A 43 -8.61 1.22 9.57
CA ASP A 43 -9.44 2.40 9.40
C ASP A 43 -10.36 2.30 8.16
N GLY A 44 -10.29 1.19 7.43
CA GLY A 44 -11.07 0.94 6.22
C GLY A 44 -10.53 1.63 4.97
N GLN A 45 -9.32 2.19 5.05
CA GLN A 45 -8.66 2.89 3.95
C GLN A 45 -7.96 1.90 3.03
N THR A 46 -7.90 2.25 1.74
CA THR A 46 -7.16 1.49 0.72
C THR A 46 -5.82 2.18 0.43
N PRO A 47 -4.88 1.53 -0.27
CA PRO A 47 -3.63 2.18 -0.66
C PRO A 47 -3.84 3.50 -1.41
N LEU A 48 -4.91 3.60 -2.20
CA LEU A 48 -5.26 4.84 -2.89
C LEU A 48 -5.66 5.96 -1.92
N HIS A 49 -6.35 5.66 -0.82
CA HIS A 49 -6.60 6.63 0.25
C HIS A 49 -5.28 7.08 0.88
N SER A 50 -4.34 6.16 1.12
CA SER A 50 -3.00 6.48 1.64
C SER A 50 -2.22 7.43 0.72
N ALA A 51 -2.32 7.25 -0.60
CA ALA A 51 -1.72 8.19 -1.57
C ALA A 51 -2.28 9.61 -1.44
N CYS A 52 -3.56 9.76 -1.11
CA CYS A 52 -4.18 11.07 -0.88
C CYS A 52 -3.74 11.72 0.44
N MET A 53 -3.37 10.93 1.45
CA MET A 53 -2.88 11.45 2.73
C MET A 53 -1.40 11.88 2.67
N GLY A 54 -0.60 11.18 1.87
CA GLY A 54 0.84 11.40 1.72
C GLY A 54 1.25 12.61 0.86
N GLY A 55 0.29 13.27 0.20
CA GLY A 55 0.56 14.45 -0.64
C GLY A 55 0.76 15.73 0.18
N ARG A 56 1.99 15.99 0.64
CA ARG A 56 2.44 17.31 1.11
C ARG A 56 3.63 17.80 0.29
#